data_AF-A0A0R1QGD4-F1
#
_entry.id   AF-A0A0R1QGD4-F1
#
_cell.length_a   1.000
_cell.length_b   1.000
_cell.length_c   1.000
_cell.angle_alpha   90.00
_cell.angle_beta   90.00
_cell.angle_gamma   90.00
#
_symmetry.space_group_name_H-M   'P 1'
#
loop_
_entity.id
_entity.type
_entity.pdbx_description
1 polymer ?
#
loop_
_entity_poly.entity_id
_entity_poly.type
_entity_poly.pdbx_seq_one_letter_code
_entity_poly.pdbx_strand_id
1 'polypeptide(L)' 'MLTALKRTNLFFVYEIIVLGVIYDALIAFKMMSKNVNGLGILIGLAVLYLGQLWYFYRQQ' A
#
# COMPACT_ATOMS: atom_id res chain seq x y z
N MET A 1 -16.66 -8.43 -10.63
CA MET A 1 -15.83 -7.23 -10.88
C MET A 1 -16.02 -6.11 -9.85
N LEU A 2 -17.23 -5.54 -9.69
CA LEU A 2 -17.47 -4.40 -8.77
C LEU A 2 -17.13 -4.72 -7.30
N THR A 3 -17.45 -5.93 -6.84
CA THR A 3 -17.15 -6.39 -5.48
C THR A 3 -15.65 -6.60 -5.24
N ALA A 4 -14.88 -6.97 -6.28
CA ALA A 4 -13.44 -7.17 -6.18
C ALA A 4 -12.73 -5.83 -6.09
N LEU A 5 -13.15 -4.86 -6.92
CA LEU A 5 -12.66 -3.49 -6.87
C LEU A 5 -12.94 -2.84 -5.50
N LYS A 6 -14.17 -3.01 -4.98
CA LYS A 6 -14.57 -2.49 -3.67
C LYS A 6 -13.73 -3.08 -2.53
N ARG A 7 -13.49 -4.40 -2.54
CA ARG A 7 -12.59 -5.06 -1.57
C ARG A 7 -11.17 -4.53 -1.71
N THR A 8 -10.64 -4.51 -2.93
CA THR A 8 -9.27 -4.02 -3.21
C THR A 8 -9.07 -2.63 -2.65
N ASN A 9 -9.99 -1.68 -2.92
CA ASN A 9 -9.89 -0.32 -2.41
C ASN A 9 -9.90 -0.25 -0.88
N LEU A 10 -10.79 -1.01 -0.22
CA LEU A 10 -10.85 -1.01 1.25
C LEU A 10 -9.56 -1.56 1.88
N PHE A 11 -9.04 -2.67 1.35
CA PHE A 11 -7.80 -3.28 1.82
C PHE A 11 -6.59 -2.38 1.54
N PHE A 12 -6.52 -1.81 0.35
CA PHE A 12 -5.42 -0.94 -0.05
C PHE A 12 -5.35 0.34 0.78
N VAL A 13 -6.49 1.00 1.03
CA VAL A 13 -6.54 2.19 1.88
C VAL A 13 -6.10 1.85 3.31
N TYR A 14 -6.60 0.74 3.86
CA TYR A 14 -6.17 0.26 5.17
C TYR A 14 -4.66 0.02 5.23
N GLU A 15 -4.12 -0.66 4.22
CA GLU A 15 -2.69 -0.97 4.14
C GLU A 15 -1.83 0.30 4.00
N ILE A 16 -2.23 1.28 3.18
CA ILE A 16 -1.54 2.57 3.07
C ILE A 16 -1.47 3.26 4.43
N ILE A 17 -2.57 3.28 5.19
CA ILE A 17 -2.59 3.91 6.51
C ILE A 17 -1.62 3.19 7.44
N VAL A 18 -1.66 1.85 7.47
CA VAL A 18 -0.76 1.04 8.31
C VAL A 18 0.71 1.25 7.92
N LEU A 19 1.02 1.21 6.62
CA LEU A 19 2.38 1.46 6.12
C LEU A 19 2.86 2.88 6.44
N GLY A 20 1.97 3.87 6.36
CA GLY A 20 2.26 5.25 6.74
C GLY A 20 2.60 5.38 8.23
N VAL A 21 1.81 4.75 9.10
CA VAL A 21 2.06 4.72 10.56
C VAL A 21 3.37 4.01 10.88
N ILE A 22 3.65 2.86 10.25
CA ILE A 22 4.91 2.13 10.46
C ILE A 22 6.09 2.96 9.98
N TYR A 23 6.00 3.58 8.81
CA TYR A 23 7.05 4.44 8.26
C TYR A 23 7.37 5.61 9.20
N ASP A 24 6.34 6.29 9.71
CA ASP A 24 6.51 7.40 10.63
C ASP A 24 7.11 6.94 11.97
N ALA A 25 6.68 5.78 12.48
CA ALA A 25 7.28 5.17 13.67
C ALA A 25 8.77 4.85 13.46
N LEU A 26 9.14 4.24 12.34
CA LEU A 26 10.54 3.92 12.01
C LEU A 26 11.43 5.16 11.94
N ILE A 27 10.90 6.28 11.42
CA ILE A 27 11.57 7.57 11.43
C ILE A 27 11.72 8.08 12.87
N ALA A 28 10.65 8.05 13.66
CA ALA A 28 10.64 8.55 15.03
C ALA A 28 11.66 7.81 15.92
N PHE A 29 11.79 6.49 15.73
CA PHE A 29 12.80 5.66 16.40
C PHE A 29 14.20 5.76 15.79
N LYS A 30 14.42 6.65 14.81
CA LYS A 30 15.70 6.82 14.09
C LYS A 30 16.22 5.53 13.46
N MET A 31 15.35 4.56 13.19
CA MET A 31 15.69 3.31 12.50
C MET A 31 15.81 3.52 11.00
N MET A 32 15.14 4.55 10.46
CA MET A 32 15.16 4.89 9.04
C MET A 32 15.33 6.40 8.85
N SER A 33 16.12 6.79 7.84
CA SER A 33 16.24 8.20 7.44
C SER A 33 15.12 8.58 6.48
N LYS A 34 14.68 9.85 6.49
CA LYS A 34 13.62 10.38 5.62
C LYS A 34 13.99 10.46 4.13
N ASN A 35 15.09 9.83 3.71
CA ASN A 35 15.60 9.91 2.34
C ASN A 35 14.86 8.94 1.42
N VAL A 36 13.56 9.11 1.29
CA VAL A 36 12.72 8.23 0.47
C VAL A 36 12.29 8.94 -0.79
N ASN A 37 12.57 8.30 -1.93
CA ASN A 37 12.18 8.80 -3.23
C ASN A 37 10.67 8.62 -3.44
N GLY A 38 9.93 9.72 -3.49
CA GLY A 38 8.47 9.72 -3.66
C GLY A 38 8.01 8.97 -4.91
N LEU A 39 8.79 9.00 -6.01
CA LEU A 39 8.47 8.22 -7.21
C LEU A 39 8.60 6.71 -6.97
N GLY A 40 9.60 6.29 -6.18
CA GLY A 40 9.77 4.87 -5.81
C GLY A 40 8.60 4.36 -4.98
N ILE A 41 8.12 5.16 -4.03
CA ILE A 41 6.92 4.83 -3.23
C ILE A 41 5.70 4.68 -4.13
N LEU A 42 5.45 5.64 -5.03
CA LEU A 42 4.30 5.62 -5.93
C LEU A 42 4.30 4.39 -6.83
N ILE A 43 5.45 4.02 -7.39
CA ILE A 43 5.59 2.80 -8.21
C ILE A 43 5.30 1.56 -7.35
N GLY A 44 5.86 1.48 -6.15
CA GLY A 44 5.60 0.36 -5.23
C GLY A 44 4.12 0.22 -4.87
N LEU A 45 3.45 1.34 -4.54
CA LEU A 45 2.02 1.38 -4.25
C LEU A 45 1.16 0.98 -5.45
N ALA A 46 1.53 1.40 -6.67
CA ALA A 46 0.82 1.01 -7.88
C ALA A 46 0.91 -0.51 -8.14
N VAL A 47 2.10 -1.10 -7.95
CA VAL A 47 2.30 -2.55 -8.10
C VAL A 47 1.51 -3.31 -7.03
N LEU A 48 1.52 -2.85 -5.77
CA LEU A 48 0.73 -3.45 -4.69
C LEU A 48 -0.76 -3.43 -5.01
N TYR A 49 -1.29 -2.29 -5.46
CA TYR A 49 -2.69 -2.16 -5.82
C TYR A 49 -3.10 -3.10 -6.96
N LEU A 50 -2.29 -3.17 -8.03
CA LEU A 50 -2.56 -4.05 -9.17
C LEU A 50 -2.46 -5.54 -8.78
N GLY A 51 -1.51 -5.90 -7.92
CA GLY A 51 -1.38 -7.25 -7.39
C GLY A 51 -2.59 -7.67 -6.56
N GLN A 52 -3.07 -6.80 -5.67
CA GLN A 52 -4.28 -7.03 -4.89
C GLN A 52 -5.53 -7.13 -5.76
N LEU A 53 -5.65 -6.24 -6.76
CA LEU A 53 -6.74 -6.27 -7.71
C LEU A 53 -6.79 -7.61 -8.46
N TRP A 54 -5.65 -8.08 -8.95
CA TRP A 54 -5.54 -9.38 -9.62
C TRP A 54 -5.90 -10.53 -8.68
N TYR A 55 -5.40 -10.53 -7.44
CA TYR A 55 -5.68 -11.56 -6.45
C TYR A 55 -7.18 -11.65 -6.12
N PHE A 56 -7.82 -10.52 -5.80
CA PHE A 56 -9.26 -10.49 -5.50
C PHE A 56 -10.13 -10.75 -6.74
N TYR A 57 -9.65 -10.41 -7.93
CA TYR A 57 -10.33 -10.76 -9.17
C TYR A 57 -10.31 -12.27 -9.43
N ARG A 58 -9.19 -12.95 -9.15
CA ARG A 58 -9.06 -14.41 -9.31
C ARG A 58 -9.79 -15.23 -8.23
N GLN A 59 -10.09 -14.61 -7.09
CA GLN A 59 -10.84 -15.22 -5.98
C GLN A 59 -12.37 -15.03 -6.09
N GLN A 60 -12.84 -14.30 -7.10
CA GLN A 60 -14.28 -14.25 -7.46
C GLN A 60 -14.67 -15.45 -8.31
#